data_AF-A0A3B6B452-F1
#
_entry.id   AF-A0A3B6B452-F1
#
_cell.length_a   1.000
_cell.length_b   1.000
_cell.length_c   1.000
_cell.angle_alpha   90.00
_cell.angle_beta   90.00
_cell.angle_gamma   90.00
#
_symmetry.space_group_name_H-M   'P 1'
#
loop_
_entity.id
_entity.type
_entity.pdbx_description
1 polymer ?
#
loop_
_entity_poly.entity_id
_entity_poly.type
_entity_poly.pdbx_seq_one_letter_code
_entity_poly.pdbx_strand_id
1 'polypeptide(L)'
;MARSNPGLLLGLLLLRLTWCVAVDGGGVEEGGFVFPVVVSTWPFREAVRAAWDVVKTGGAGGSAVDAVVAGCSACEELRCDGTVGPGGSPDENGETTLDALIMNGKTMEIGAVAAMRYVKDAIMAAKLVMEHTGHTLLVGEKATSFAISMGLAGPTDLSSPESIEKWSNWRQNNCQPNFWKNVAPAGNCGPYHPINIPKDPVKSAVWEDQGITCQEWLQNDNLLEPTSSHFNSVNRHNHDTISMAVIDKMGHVAVGTSTNGATFKIPGRVGDGPIPGSSAYGDDEVGACGATGDGDIMMRFLPCYQVVESMRLGMEPRDAAVDAISRIARKYPDFVGAVFAINKKGVHAGACHGWTFQYSVRNSSMQDVEVITVTP
;
A
#
# COMPACT_ATOMS: atom_id res chain seq x y z
N MET A 1 -39.61 38.84 49.04
CA MET A 1 -38.57 38.05 49.73
C MET A 1 -38.48 36.68 49.07
N ALA A 2 -37.26 36.26 48.70
CA ALA A 2 -36.81 34.89 48.37
C ALA A 2 -37.56 34.11 47.26
N ARG A 3 -36.97 33.97 46.05
CA ARG A 3 -36.19 32.79 45.55
C ARG A 3 -37.09 31.56 45.32
N SER A 4 -37.14 30.90 44.16
CA SER A 4 -36.04 30.50 43.26
C SER A 4 -36.58 29.98 41.92
N ASN A 5 -35.81 30.24 40.85
CA ASN A 5 -35.91 29.63 39.51
C ASN A 5 -35.14 28.28 39.52
N PRO A 6 -35.41 27.32 38.61
CA PRO A 6 -34.69 27.27 37.33
C PRO A 6 -35.61 26.79 36.17
N GLY A 7 -35.42 27.18 34.91
CA GLY A 7 -34.19 27.15 34.12
C GLY A 7 -34.29 26.02 33.09
N LEU A 8 -35.02 26.27 31.99
CA LEU A 8 -35.19 25.35 30.86
C LEU A 8 -33.92 25.39 30.00
N LEU A 9 -33.06 24.37 30.10
CA LEU A 9 -31.91 24.20 29.21
C LEU A 9 -32.34 23.42 27.96
N LEU A 10 -32.36 24.11 26.82
CA LEU A 10 -32.43 23.50 25.49
C LEU A 10 -31.03 22.94 25.15
N GLY A 11 -30.89 21.62 25.13
CA GLY A 11 -29.66 20.95 24.70
C GLY A 11 -29.55 20.93 23.17
N LEU A 12 -28.70 21.76 22.59
CA LEU A 12 -28.24 21.64 21.21
C LEU A 12 -27.19 20.52 21.14
N LEU A 13 -27.57 19.38 20.56
CA LEU A 13 -26.67 18.28 20.24
C LEU A 13 -25.83 18.68 19.01
N LEU A 14 -24.63 19.22 19.23
CA LEU A 14 -23.64 19.44 18.17
C LEU A 14 -23.01 18.09 17.79
N LEU A 15 -23.57 17.43 16.77
CA LEU A 15 -22.87 16.38 16.04
C LEU A 15 -21.60 17.00 15.42
N ARG A 16 -20.43 16.66 15.96
CA ARG A 16 -19.15 16.95 15.34
C ARG A 16 -19.01 16.05 14.10
N LEU A 17 -19.45 16.56 12.96
CA LEU A 17 -18.99 16.09 11.66
C LEU A 17 -17.53 16.54 11.52
N THR A 18 -16.59 15.63 11.73
CA THR A 18 -15.19 15.84 11.38
C THR A 18 -15.11 15.89 9.85
N TRP A 19 -15.14 17.10 9.29
CA TRP A 19 -14.83 17.32 7.88
C TRP A 19 -13.32 17.07 7.70
N CYS A 20 -12.97 16.08 6.87
CA CYS A 20 -11.61 15.97 6.33
C CYS A 20 -11.33 17.25 5.53
N VAL A 21 -10.45 18.11 6.06
CA VAL A 21 -9.93 19.26 5.33
C VAL A 21 -8.81 18.75 4.45
N ALA A 22 -9.03 18.69 3.13
CA ALA A 22 -7.97 18.48 2.14
C ALA A 22 -7.75 19.78 1.35
N VAL A 23 -6.46 20.08 1.13
CA VAL A 23 -5.96 21.27 0.43
C VAL A 23 -6.05 21.04 -1.07
N ASP A 24 -6.77 21.91 -1.78
CA ASP A 24 -6.77 21.94 -3.24
C ASP A 24 -5.47 22.57 -3.76
N GLY A 25 -4.70 21.79 -4.51
CA GLY A 25 -3.63 22.31 -5.34
C GLY A 25 -4.19 22.82 -6.66
N GLY A 26 -4.38 24.14 -6.77
CA GLY A 26 -4.34 24.91 -8.03
C GLY A 26 -5.59 24.88 -8.92
N GLY A 27 -6.16 26.06 -9.17
CA GLY A 27 -7.25 26.28 -10.11
C GLY A 27 -6.90 26.02 -11.58
N VAL A 28 -7.91 25.65 -12.34
CA VAL A 28 -7.84 25.27 -13.76
C VAL A 28 -7.81 26.53 -14.64
N GLU A 29 -6.71 26.75 -15.37
CA GLU A 29 -6.73 27.46 -16.64
C GLU A 29 -6.68 26.43 -17.77
N GLU A 30 -7.41 26.66 -18.87
CA GLU A 30 -7.36 25.85 -20.09
C GLU A 30 -5.96 25.95 -20.73
N GLY A 31 -5.04 25.12 -20.27
CA GLY A 31 -3.65 25.01 -20.73
C GLY A 31 -3.31 23.56 -21.08
N GLY A 32 -2.50 23.38 -22.12
CA GLY A 32 -2.14 22.06 -22.68
C GLY A 32 -1.61 21.06 -21.65
N PHE A 33 -1.73 19.77 -21.99
CA PHE A 33 -1.32 18.62 -21.18
C PHE A 33 0.04 18.85 -20.47
N VAL A 34 0.05 18.79 -19.13
CA VAL A 34 1.26 19.01 -18.30
C VAL A 34 2.12 17.75 -18.23
N PHE A 35 2.52 17.22 -19.39
CA PHE A 35 3.34 16.02 -19.50
C PHE A 35 4.80 16.34 -19.89
N PRO A 36 5.77 15.54 -19.40
CA PRO A 36 5.58 14.37 -18.56
C PRO A 36 5.26 14.74 -17.11
N VAL A 37 4.75 13.76 -16.35
CA VAL A 37 4.52 13.85 -14.91
C VAL A 37 4.91 12.55 -14.24
N VAL A 38 5.55 12.66 -13.08
CA VAL A 38 5.99 11.55 -12.25
C VAL A 38 5.45 11.76 -10.85
N VAL A 39 4.81 10.74 -10.28
CA VAL A 39 4.28 10.75 -8.92
C VAL A 39 4.77 9.50 -8.20
N SER A 40 5.22 9.62 -6.95
CA SER A 40 5.50 8.46 -6.09
C SER A 40 4.92 8.64 -4.70
N THR A 41 4.64 7.53 -4.01
CA THR A 41 4.44 7.54 -2.57
C THR A 41 5.68 8.09 -1.87
N TRP A 42 5.45 8.71 -0.70
CA TRP A 42 6.46 9.19 0.24
C TRP A 42 7.38 10.30 -0.29
N PRO A 43 8.17 10.99 0.57
CA PRO A 43 9.09 12.04 0.15
C PRO A 43 10.37 11.51 -0.55
N PHE A 44 10.26 10.49 -1.40
CA PHE A 44 11.36 9.85 -2.12
C PHE A 44 11.82 10.67 -3.33
N ARG A 45 12.37 11.85 -3.08
CA ARG A 45 12.72 12.82 -4.13
C ARG A 45 13.69 12.24 -5.16
N GLU A 46 14.71 11.50 -4.73
CA GLU A 46 15.70 10.92 -5.67
C GLU A 46 15.07 9.89 -6.61
N ALA A 47 14.10 9.10 -6.14
CA ALA A 47 13.36 8.18 -6.98
C ALA A 47 12.57 8.92 -8.08
N VAL A 48 11.86 9.99 -7.71
CA VAL A 48 11.14 10.83 -8.68
C VAL A 48 12.11 11.53 -9.64
N ARG A 49 13.28 11.98 -9.19
CA ARG A 49 14.29 12.57 -10.07
C ARG A 49 14.86 11.55 -11.07
N ALA A 50 15.16 10.33 -10.63
CA ALA A 50 15.65 9.27 -11.49
C ALA A 50 14.64 8.93 -12.61
N ALA A 51 13.35 8.77 -12.26
CA ALA A 51 12.29 8.58 -13.25
C ALA A 51 12.13 9.80 -14.18
N TRP A 52 12.18 11.01 -13.62
CA TRP A 52 12.09 12.25 -14.40
C TRP A 52 13.21 12.38 -15.43
N ASP A 53 14.44 11.98 -15.06
CA ASP A 53 15.60 12.08 -15.93
C ASP A 53 15.49 11.18 -17.17
N VAL A 54 14.76 10.06 -17.06
CA VAL A 54 14.38 9.23 -18.20
C VAL A 54 13.35 9.96 -19.07
N VAL A 55 12.17 10.29 -18.53
CA VAL A 55 11.08 10.89 -19.35
C VAL A 55 11.38 12.29 -19.90
N LYS A 56 12.26 13.07 -19.28
CA LYS A 56 12.60 14.42 -19.75
C LYS A 56 13.39 14.42 -21.05
N THR A 57 14.17 13.37 -21.34
CA THR A 57 15.12 13.39 -22.47
C THR A 57 14.46 13.17 -23.83
N GLY A 58 13.30 12.49 -23.90
CA GLY A 58 12.41 12.42 -25.07
C GLY A 58 12.97 11.76 -26.35
N GLY A 59 12.13 11.02 -27.09
CA GLY A 59 12.46 10.42 -28.39
C GLY A 59 13.35 9.18 -28.35
N ALA A 60 14.53 9.27 -27.72
CA ALA A 60 15.48 8.17 -27.47
C ALA A 60 15.66 7.87 -25.96
N GLY A 61 14.94 8.60 -25.10
CA GLY A 61 15.17 8.76 -23.67
C GLY A 61 14.55 7.72 -22.71
N GLY A 62 13.94 6.66 -23.23
CA GLY A 62 13.23 5.66 -22.43
C GLY A 62 11.71 5.88 -22.36
N SER A 63 10.97 4.77 -22.28
CA SER A 63 9.51 4.73 -22.17
C SER A 63 9.02 5.11 -20.77
N ALA A 64 7.71 5.33 -20.60
CA ALA A 64 7.10 5.45 -19.27
C ALA A 64 7.48 4.26 -18.35
N VAL A 65 7.53 3.04 -18.90
CA VAL A 65 7.97 1.82 -18.19
C VAL A 65 9.42 1.95 -17.74
N ASP A 66 10.33 2.40 -18.62
CA ASP A 66 11.75 2.57 -18.27
C ASP A 66 11.95 3.62 -17.17
N ALA A 67 11.12 4.66 -17.16
CA ALA A 67 11.16 5.67 -16.12
C ALA A 67 10.68 5.14 -14.77
N VAL A 68 9.61 4.34 -14.75
CA VAL A 68 9.17 3.64 -13.53
C VAL A 68 10.28 2.73 -13.01
N VAL A 69 10.94 1.95 -13.88
CA VAL A 69 12.08 1.11 -13.49
C VAL A 69 13.19 1.96 -12.89
N ALA A 70 13.61 3.04 -13.57
CA ALA A 70 14.68 3.90 -13.06
C ALA A 70 14.35 4.50 -11.68
N GLY A 71 13.12 4.97 -11.49
CA GLY A 71 12.68 5.54 -10.22
C GLY A 71 12.60 4.52 -9.08
N CYS A 72 11.98 3.36 -9.33
CA CYS A 72 11.89 2.30 -8.32
C CYS A 72 13.27 1.70 -8.00
N SER A 73 14.12 1.47 -9.00
CA SER A 73 15.49 0.97 -8.80
C SER A 73 16.35 1.94 -8.02
N ALA A 74 16.22 3.26 -8.25
CA ALA A 74 16.91 4.26 -7.43
C ALA A 74 16.51 4.13 -5.96
N CYS A 75 15.24 3.82 -5.67
CA CYS A 75 14.80 3.63 -4.30
C CYS A 75 15.22 2.29 -3.68
N GLU A 76 15.25 1.22 -4.48
CA GLU A 76 15.83 -0.07 -4.09
C GLU A 76 17.31 0.07 -3.72
N GLU A 77 18.08 0.86 -4.49
CA GLU A 77 19.50 1.10 -4.23
C GLU A 77 19.73 2.00 -3.01
N LEU A 78 19.02 3.13 -2.93
CA LEU A 78 19.17 4.11 -1.85
C LEU A 78 18.54 3.65 -0.54
N ARG A 79 17.69 2.61 -0.58
CA ARG A 79 16.89 2.14 0.57
C ARG A 79 16.15 3.33 1.19
N CYS A 80 15.33 4.04 0.41
CA CYS A 80 14.85 5.41 0.69
C CYS A 80 14.40 5.69 2.14
N ASP A 81 13.84 4.68 2.80
CA ASP A 81 13.47 4.68 4.23
C ASP A 81 13.81 3.35 4.93
N GLY A 82 14.59 2.50 4.27
CA GLY A 82 14.92 1.16 4.72
C GLY A 82 13.86 0.08 4.45
N THR A 83 12.73 0.37 3.78
CA THR A 83 11.67 -0.63 3.53
C THR A 83 11.53 -1.06 2.06
N VAL A 84 12.44 -0.57 1.22
CA VAL A 84 12.54 -0.88 -0.22
C VAL A 84 13.97 -1.32 -0.53
N GLY A 85 14.13 -2.39 -1.33
CA GLY A 85 15.44 -2.93 -1.72
C GLY A 85 16.06 -3.88 -0.68
N PRO A 86 17.38 -4.13 -0.67
CA PRO A 86 17.97 -5.03 0.31
C PRO A 86 17.86 -4.47 1.74
N GLY A 87 17.54 -5.35 2.70
CA GLY A 87 17.54 -5.09 4.13
C GLY A 87 16.22 -4.60 4.72
N GLY A 88 16.32 -4.10 5.95
CA GLY A 88 15.36 -3.28 6.70
C GLY A 88 13.97 -3.82 7.11
N SER A 89 13.39 -4.81 6.43
CA SER A 89 12.17 -5.51 6.89
C SER A 89 12.30 -7.03 6.75
N PRO A 90 13.11 -7.68 7.60
CA PRO A 90 13.26 -9.14 7.57
C PRO A 90 11.96 -9.82 8.02
N ASP A 91 11.74 -11.04 7.54
CA ASP A 91 10.68 -11.93 8.03
C ASP A 91 11.01 -12.49 9.43
N GLU A 92 10.13 -13.34 9.97
CA GLU A 92 10.33 -13.91 11.31
C GLU A 92 11.56 -14.85 11.42
N ASN A 93 12.09 -15.32 10.29
CA ASN A 93 13.34 -16.09 10.20
C ASN A 93 14.58 -15.21 10.00
N GLY A 94 14.41 -13.89 9.91
CA GLY A 94 15.50 -12.94 9.73
C GLY A 94 15.83 -12.67 8.26
N GLU A 95 15.01 -13.14 7.31
CA GLU A 95 15.30 -13.05 5.89
C GLU A 95 14.54 -11.91 5.20
N THR A 96 15.23 -11.15 4.36
CA THR A 96 14.60 -10.14 3.49
C THR A 96 14.12 -10.79 2.20
N THR A 97 12.84 -10.60 1.87
CA THR A 97 12.25 -10.97 0.58
C THR A 97 11.58 -9.77 -0.08
N LEU A 98 11.65 -9.69 -1.40
CA LEU A 98 11.18 -8.56 -2.18
C LEU A 98 9.91 -8.90 -2.96
N ASP A 99 8.99 -7.95 -2.99
CA ASP A 99 7.80 -7.94 -3.83
C ASP A 99 7.88 -6.75 -4.79
N ALA A 100 7.61 -6.95 -6.08
CA ALA A 100 7.57 -5.87 -7.06
C ALA A 100 6.55 -6.11 -8.17
N LEU A 101 6.06 -5.02 -8.75
CA LEU A 101 5.08 -4.96 -9.83
C LEU A 101 5.52 -3.91 -10.83
N ILE A 102 5.35 -4.17 -12.13
CA ILE A 102 5.35 -3.15 -13.17
C ILE A 102 4.21 -3.39 -14.15
N MET A 103 3.61 -2.30 -14.64
CA MET A 103 2.51 -2.34 -15.58
C MET A 103 2.67 -1.26 -16.65
N ASN A 104 2.43 -1.66 -17.90
CA ASN A 104 2.32 -0.78 -19.04
C ASN A 104 0.83 -0.46 -19.29
N GLY A 105 0.41 0.78 -19.04
CA GLY A 105 -0.98 1.21 -19.17
C GLY A 105 -1.51 1.27 -20.60
N LYS A 106 -0.62 1.17 -21.61
CA LYS A 106 -1.00 1.12 -23.02
C LYS A 106 -1.34 -0.29 -23.48
N THR A 107 -0.51 -1.26 -23.11
CA THR A 107 -0.68 -2.66 -23.54
C THR A 107 -1.45 -3.49 -22.52
N MET A 108 -1.64 -2.95 -21.31
CA MET A 108 -2.15 -3.65 -20.14
C MET A 108 -1.29 -4.86 -19.72
N GLU A 109 -0.06 -4.95 -20.25
CA GLU A 109 0.91 -5.96 -19.84
C GLU A 109 1.45 -5.64 -18.45
N ILE A 110 1.66 -6.71 -17.70
CA ILE A 110 2.06 -6.66 -16.31
C ILE A 110 3.11 -7.73 -16.08
N GLY A 111 4.16 -7.37 -15.34
CA GLY A 111 5.07 -8.34 -14.75
C GLY A 111 5.24 -8.07 -13.27
N ALA A 112 5.37 -9.14 -12.50
CA ALA A 112 5.48 -9.08 -11.05
C ALA A 112 6.32 -10.22 -10.51
N VAL A 113 6.97 -9.95 -9.38
CA VAL A 113 7.68 -10.95 -8.57
C VAL A 113 7.25 -10.82 -7.12
N ALA A 114 7.10 -11.94 -6.41
CA ALA A 114 6.74 -11.91 -5.00
C ALA A 114 7.54 -12.91 -4.17
N ALA A 115 7.76 -12.59 -2.90
CA ALA A 115 8.62 -13.33 -1.98
C ALA A 115 9.99 -13.68 -2.61
N MET A 116 10.50 -12.81 -3.50
CA MET A 116 11.73 -13.08 -4.24
C MET A 116 12.93 -12.95 -3.32
N ARG A 117 13.79 -13.96 -3.35
CA ARG A 117 14.99 -14.05 -2.53
C ARG A 117 16.21 -13.68 -3.35
N TYR A 118 17.27 -13.23 -2.71
CA TYR A 118 18.63 -13.17 -3.23
C TYR A 118 18.93 -12.31 -4.48
N VAL A 119 17.96 -11.54 -4.98
CA VAL A 119 18.13 -10.59 -6.10
C VAL A 119 17.62 -9.25 -5.61
N LYS A 120 18.46 -8.22 -5.64
CA LYS A 120 18.12 -6.89 -5.09
C LYS A 120 17.26 -6.04 -6.03
N ASP A 121 17.35 -6.29 -7.34
CA ASP A 121 16.75 -5.49 -8.41
C ASP A 121 15.32 -5.99 -8.72
N ALA A 122 14.39 -5.86 -7.76
CA ALA A 122 13.07 -6.48 -7.84
C ALA A 122 12.19 -5.89 -8.94
N ILE A 123 12.18 -4.57 -9.13
CA ILE A 123 11.42 -3.95 -10.22
C ILE A 123 11.97 -4.35 -11.60
N MET A 124 13.29 -4.56 -11.73
CA MET A 124 13.89 -5.07 -12.97
C MET A 124 13.46 -6.51 -13.22
N ALA A 125 13.43 -7.36 -12.18
CA ALA A 125 12.92 -8.72 -12.31
C ALA A 125 11.45 -8.73 -12.74
N ALA A 126 10.61 -7.86 -12.18
CA ALA A 126 9.23 -7.69 -12.60
C ALA A 126 9.11 -7.26 -14.07
N LYS A 127 9.94 -6.32 -14.55
CA LYS A 127 10.01 -5.96 -15.98
C LYS A 127 10.39 -7.15 -16.86
N LEU A 128 11.37 -7.95 -16.46
CA LEU A 128 11.76 -9.15 -17.20
C LEU A 128 10.64 -10.19 -17.28
N VAL A 129 9.82 -10.34 -16.21
CA VAL A 129 8.61 -11.19 -16.26
C VAL A 129 7.64 -10.70 -17.34
N MET A 130 7.39 -9.38 -17.38
CA MET A 130 6.51 -8.74 -18.36
C MET A 130 7.01 -8.93 -19.80
N GLU A 131 8.31 -8.75 -20.03
CA GLU A 131 8.89 -8.73 -21.38
C GLU A 131 9.27 -10.10 -21.94
N HIS A 132 9.50 -11.10 -21.09
CA HIS A 132 10.09 -12.38 -21.50
C HIS A 132 9.26 -13.60 -21.11
N THR A 133 8.04 -13.43 -20.64
CA THR A 133 7.13 -14.54 -20.34
C THR A 133 5.71 -14.24 -20.80
N GLY A 134 4.90 -15.28 -20.98
CA GLY A 134 3.44 -15.14 -21.12
C GLY A 134 2.70 -15.13 -19.76
N HIS A 135 3.44 -14.98 -18.66
CA HIS A 135 2.92 -15.01 -17.29
C HIS A 135 3.02 -13.63 -16.65
N THR A 136 2.15 -13.37 -15.68
CA THR A 136 2.10 -12.07 -14.99
C THR A 136 2.94 -12.05 -13.71
N LEU A 137 2.99 -13.15 -12.96
CA LEU A 137 3.55 -13.19 -11.62
C LEU A 137 4.37 -14.46 -11.39
N LEU A 138 5.63 -14.31 -10.99
CA LEU A 138 6.49 -15.40 -10.51
C LEU A 138 6.81 -15.21 -9.02
N VAL A 139 6.98 -16.30 -8.28
CA VAL A 139 7.16 -16.20 -6.81
C VAL A 139 8.31 -17.04 -6.26
N GLY A 140 8.82 -16.63 -5.10
CA GLY A 140 9.80 -17.38 -4.31
C GLY A 140 11.14 -17.56 -5.01
N GLU A 141 11.82 -18.67 -4.71
CA GLU A 141 13.10 -19.03 -5.31
C GLU A 141 13.05 -19.27 -6.82
N LYS A 142 11.85 -19.57 -7.36
CA LYS A 142 11.69 -19.73 -8.82
C LYS A 142 11.67 -18.39 -9.53
N ALA A 143 11.16 -17.32 -8.89
CA ALA A 143 11.35 -15.95 -9.38
C ALA A 143 12.85 -15.57 -9.36
N THR A 144 13.58 -15.91 -8.30
CA THR A 144 15.04 -15.72 -8.20
C THR A 144 15.79 -16.44 -9.33
N SER A 145 15.46 -17.71 -9.55
CA SER A 145 16.10 -18.53 -10.60
C SER A 145 15.86 -17.93 -11.99
N PHE A 146 14.64 -17.47 -12.24
CA PHE A 146 14.27 -16.77 -13.46
C PHE A 146 15.07 -15.46 -13.62
N ALA A 147 15.05 -14.59 -12.62
CA ALA A 147 15.76 -13.31 -12.62
C ALA A 147 17.26 -13.46 -12.95
N ILE A 148 17.94 -14.41 -12.29
CA ILE A 148 19.35 -14.71 -12.54
C ILE A 148 19.56 -15.26 -13.96
N SER A 149 18.67 -16.14 -14.44
CA SER A 149 18.76 -16.67 -15.81
C SER A 149 18.58 -15.59 -16.89
N MET A 150 17.90 -14.50 -16.57
CA MET A 150 17.73 -13.32 -17.42
C MET A 150 18.88 -12.30 -17.28
N GLY A 151 19.89 -12.59 -16.45
CA GLY A 151 21.10 -11.78 -16.33
C GLY A 151 21.17 -10.84 -15.13
N LEU A 152 20.20 -10.87 -14.21
CA LEU A 152 20.29 -10.12 -12.96
C LEU A 152 21.33 -10.76 -12.01
N ALA A 153 21.99 -9.93 -11.21
CA ALA A 153 23.02 -10.39 -10.29
C ALA A 153 22.41 -11.17 -9.10
N GLY A 154 23.03 -12.29 -8.74
CA GLY A 154 22.64 -13.11 -7.61
C GLY A 154 23.19 -14.54 -7.69
N PRO A 155 22.96 -15.37 -6.67
CA PRO A 155 22.28 -15.04 -5.42
C PRO A 155 23.16 -14.20 -4.48
N THR A 156 22.59 -13.16 -3.87
CA THR A 156 23.25 -12.30 -2.88
C THR A 156 22.43 -12.24 -1.59
N ASP A 157 23.05 -12.26 -0.41
CA ASP A 157 22.33 -12.03 0.85
C ASP A 157 21.76 -10.60 0.87
N LEU A 158 20.45 -10.48 1.06
CA LEU A 158 19.72 -9.22 1.12
C LEU A 158 19.63 -8.67 2.55
N SER A 159 20.26 -9.32 3.52
CA SER A 159 20.30 -8.85 4.91
C SER A 159 21.24 -7.65 5.06
N SER A 160 20.92 -6.75 5.98
CA SER A 160 21.79 -5.66 6.40
C SER A 160 22.12 -5.77 7.89
N PRO A 161 23.18 -5.12 8.39
CA PRO A 161 23.45 -5.08 9.83
C PRO A 161 22.24 -4.60 10.63
N GLU A 162 21.51 -3.59 10.11
CA GLU A 162 20.30 -3.07 10.75
C GLU A 162 19.14 -4.08 10.77
N SER A 163 18.95 -4.86 9.70
CA SER A 163 17.89 -5.88 9.67
C SER A 163 18.19 -7.03 10.63
N ILE A 164 19.46 -7.44 10.70
CA ILE A 164 19.92 -8.49 11.61
C ILE A 164 19.75 -8.04 13.08
N GLU A 165 20.14 -6.81 13.40
CA GLU A 165 19.94 -6.25 14.75
C GLU A 165 18.46 -6.14 15.10
N LYS A 166 17.64 -5.60 14.18
CA LYS A 166 16.19 -5.49 14.35
C LYS A 166 15.54 -6.85 14.64
N TRP A 167 15.90 -7.87 13.88
CA TRP A 167 15.42 -9.24 14.08
C TRP A 167 15.92 -9.87 15.39
N SER A 168 17.20 -9.69 15.73
CA SER A 168 17.78 -10.20 16.97
C SER A 168 17.07 -9.62 18.20
N ASN A 169 16.82 -8.31 18.20
CA ASN A 169 16.10 -7.64 19.29
C ASN A 169 14.65 -8.15 19.41
N TRP A 170 13.96 -8.35 18.28
CA TRP A 170 12.60 -8.91 18.28
C TRP A 170 12.55 -10.36 18.77
N ARG A 171 13.52 -11.19 18.40
CA ARG A 171 13.68 -12.57 18.90
C ARG A 171 13.93 -12.59 20.42
N GLN A 172 14.78 -11.70 20.92
CA GLN A 172 15.02 -11.54 22.36
C GLN A 172 13.76 -11.06 23.09
N ASN A 173 12.90 -10.31 22.42
CA ASN A 173 11.58 -9.91 22.93
C ASN A 173 10.47 -10.96 22.66
N ASN A 174 10.82 -12.24 22.70
CA ASN A 174 9.88 -13.36 22.55
C ASN A 174 9.03 -13.30 21.28
N CYS A 175 9.59 -12.77 20.18
CA CYS A 175 8.92 -12.69 18.89
C CYS A 175 7.58 -11.94 18.95
N GLN A 176 7.55 -10.81 19.68
CA GLN A 176 6.39 -9.93 19.78
C GLN A 176 6.72 -8.47 19.43
N PRO A 177 5.79 -7.74 18.79
CA PRO A 177 4.51 -8.23 18.26
C PRO A 177 4.70 -9.12 17.01
N ASN A 178 3.74 -9.99 16.68
CA ASN A 178 3.78 -10.82 15.48
C ASN A 178 2.42 -10.89 14.74
N PHE A 179 2.41 -11.54 13.57
CA PHE A 179 1.23 -11.64 12.70
C PHE A 179 0.40 -12.91 12.90
N TRP A 180 0.83 -13.82 13.78
CA TRP A 180 0.11 -15.05 14.03
C TRP A 180 -1.16 -14.77 14.85
N LYS A 181 -2.28 -15.38 14.46
CA LYS A 181 -3.57 -15.26 15.15
C LYS A 181 -4.12 -16.63 15.46
N ASN A 182 -4.76 -16.79 16.62
CA ASN A 182 -5.43 -18.04 17.02
C ASN A 182 -4.52 -19.27 17.02
N VAL A 183 -3.28 -19.09 17.49
CA VAL A 183 -2.28 -20.15 17.61
C VAL A 183 -1.51 -20.02 18.93
N ALA A 184 -0.90 -21.12 19.38
CA ALA A 184 0.04 -21.15 20.49
C ALA A 184 1.43 -21.58 19.98
N PRO A 185 2.51 -20.91 20.40
CA PRO A 185 3.86 -21.32 20.04
C PRO A 185 4.31 -22.55 20.85
N ALA A 186 5.12 -23.43 20.25
CA ALA A 186 5.81 -24.51 20.98
C ALA A 186 6.94 -24.02 21.91
N GLY A 187 7.18 -22.71 21.95
CA GLY A 187 8.19 -22.00 22.75
C GLY A 187 7.84 -20.51 22.76
N ASN A 188 8.81 -19.62 22.58
CA ASN A 188 8.52 -18.18 22.47
C ASN A 188 8.24 -17.71 21.04
N CYS A 189 8.73 -18.45 20.03
CA CYS A 189 8.78 -17.99 18.64
C CYS A 189 8.25 -19.03 17.64
N GLY A 190 7.42 -19.95 18.09
CA GLY A 190 6.92 -21.08 17.29
C GLY A 190 7.83 -22.32 17.31
N PRO A 191 7.57 -23.34 16.46
CA PRO A 191 6.48 -23.39 15.49
C PRO A 191 5.12 -23.22 16.17
N TYR A 192 4.20 -22.52 15.50
CA TYR A 192 2.89 -22.17 16.02
C TYR A 192 1.87 -23.25 15.65
N HIS A 193 1.02 -23.62 16.61
CA HIS A 193 -0.03 -24.62 16.44
C HIS A 193 -1.41 -24.00 16.69
N PRO A 194 -2.44 -24.33 15.89
CA PRO A 194 -3.79 -23.84 16.12
C PRO A 194 -4.25 -24.12 17.54
N ILE A 195 -4.81 -23.11 18.20
CA ILE A 195 -5.56 -23.35 19.43
C ILE A 195 -6.98 -23.75 19.05
N ASN A 196 -7.51 -24.78 19.71
CA ASN A 196 -8.94 -25.09 19.63
C ASN A 196 -9.71 -24.00 20.35
N ILE A 197 -10.07 -22.94 19.62
CA ILE A 197 -11.08 -22.00 20.09
C ILE A 197 -12.41 -22.73 20.00
N PRO A 198 -13.13 -22.97 21.11
CA PRO A 198 -14.48 -23.50 21.04
C PRO A 198 -15.27 -22.67 20.05
N LYS A 199 -15.87 -23.31 19.04
CA LYS A 199 -16.77 -22.64 18.09
C LYS A 199 -18.02 -22.21 18.86
N ASP A 200 -17.92 -21.08 19.55
CA ASP A 200 -18.99 -20.41 20.25
C ASP A 200 -19.63 -21.21 21.42
N PRO A 201 -19.57 -20.73 22.68
CA PRO A 201 -20.42 -21.27 23.74
C PRO A 201 -21.92 -21.11 23.41
N VAL A 202 -22.27 -20.16 22.54
CA VAL A 202 -23.66 -19.78 22.24
C VAL A 202 -24.39 -20.79 21.33
N LYS A 203 -23.69 -21.70 20.65
CA LYS A 203 -24.33 -22.73 19.79
C LYS A 203 -24.41 -24.12 20.41
N SER A 204 -23.93 -24.29 21.65
CA SER A 204 -23.99 -25.59 22.33
C SER A 204 -25.16 -25.72 23.33
N ALA A 205 -25.98 -24.67 23.47
CA ALA A 205 -27.08 -24.61 24.44
C ALA A 205 -28.48 -24.38 23.83
N VAL A 206 -28.66 -24.49 22.50
CA VAL A 206 -29.97 -24.28 21.87
C VAL A 206 -30.29 -25.40 20.88
N TRP A 207 -30.55 -26.60 21.39
CA TRP A 207 -31.47 -27.56 20.76
C TRP A 207 -32.36 -28.29 21.77
N GLU A 208 -32.57 -27.74 22.96
CA GLU A 208 -33.67 -28.15 23.81
C GLU A 208 -34.62 -26.97 24.00
N ASP A 209 -35.71 -27.04 23.26
CA ASP A 209 -37.07 -26.64 23.65
C ASP A 209 -37.21 -25.28 24.38
N GLN A 210 -37.53 -24.23 23.62
CA GLN A 210 -38.68 -23.34 23.86
C GLN A 210 -38.67 -22.16 22.87
N GLY A 211 -39.78 -21.99 22.16
CA GLY A 211 -39.93 -21.02 21.07
C GLY A 211 -39.85 -19.55 21.51
N ILE A 212 -38.72 -18.90 21.24
CA ILE A 212 -38.53 -17.46 21.41
C ILE A 212 -38.49 -16.80 20.02
N THR A 213 -39.37 -15.82 19.81
CA THR A 213 -39.52 -15.06 18.56
C THR A 213 -38.45 -13.98 18.39
N CYS A 214 -38.09 -13.68 17.13
CA CYS A 214 -37.00 -12.77 16.70
C CYS A 214 -37.02 -11.32 17.25
N GLN A 215 -38.01 -10.90 18.03
CA GLN A 215 -38.13 -9.52 18.52
C GLN A 215 -37.34 -9.22 19.80
N GLU A 216 -36.85 -10.22 20.54
CA GLU A 216 -36.10 -9.99 21.79
C GLU A 216 -34.58 -9.89 21.61
N TRP A 217 -34.06 -10.20 20.41
CA TRP A 217 -32.62 -10.13 20.08
C TRP A 217 -32.08 -8.70 19.92
N LEU A 218 -32.95 -7.70 19.75
CA LEU A 218 -32.56 -6.32 19.43
C LEU A 218 -32.28 -5.43 20.66
N GLN A 219 -32.41 -5.94 21.89
CA GLN A 219 -32.30 -5.11 23.10
C GLN A 219 -31.09 -5.40 24.00
N ASN A 220 -30.27 -6.42 23.70
CA ASN A 220 -29.13 -6.80 24.54
C ASN A 220 -27.81 -6.87 23.75
N ASP A 221 -27.43 -5.79 23.07
CA ASP A 221 -26.05 -5.62 22.60
C ASP A 221 -25.21 -5.04 23.74
N ASN A 222 -24.72 -5.95 24.59
CA ASN A 222 -23.58 -5.74 25.46
C ASN A 222 -22.79 -7.06 25.61
N LEU A 223 -22.66 -7.81 24.51
CA LEU A 223 -21.98 -9.09 24.48
C LEU A 223 -20.75 -9.01 23.58
N LEU A 224 -19.64 -8.72 24.25
CA LEU A 224 -18.26 -8.95 23.84
C LEU A 224 -17.82 -8.13 22.62
N GLU A 225 -17.21 -6.99 22.91
CA GLU A 225 -16.27 -6.35 21.99
C GLU A 225 -15.37 -7.44 21.37
N PRO A 226 -15.28 -7.55 20.04
CA PRO A 226 -14.22 -8.35 19.45
C PRO A 226 -12.93 -7.72 19.96
N THR A 227 -12.18 -8.46 20.78
CA THR A 227 -10.88 -8.05 21.32
C THR A 227 -10.13 -7.23 20.28
N SER A 228 -10.07 -5.93 20.51
CA SER A 228 -9.49 -4.91 19.64
C SER A 228 -7.96 -5.03 19.68
N SER A 229 -7.46 -6.19 19.28
CA SER A 229 -6.05 -6.49 19.14
C SER A 229 -5.69 -6.58 17.65
N HIS A 230 -6.21 -5.67 16.84
CA HIS A 230 -5.46 -5.26 15.66
C HIS A 230 -4.24 -4.48 16.17
N PHE A 231 -3.23 -5.25 16.59
CA PHE A 231 -1.92 -4.74 16.93
C PHE A 231 -1.45 -3.78 15.83
N ASN A 232 -0.98 -2.60 16.23
CA ASN A 232 -0.29 -1.61 15.39
C ASN A 232 1.06 -2.16 14.85
N SER A 233 1.06 -3.31 14.17
CA SER A 233 2.27 -3.90 13.59
C SER A 233 2.68 -3.22 12.28
N VAL A 234 1.72 -2.56 11.61
CA VAL A 234 1.92 -1.78 10.39
C VAL A 234 1.93 -0.30 10.78
N ASN A 235 3.05 0.38 10.53
CA ASN A 235 3.19 1.83 10.67
C ASN A 235 4.18 2.34 9.60
N ARG A 236 4.32 3.67 9.49
CA ARG A 236 5.19 4.36 8.52
C ARG A 236 6.66 3.91 8.53
N HIS A 237 7.14 3.22 9.55
CA HIS A 237 8.54 2.82 9.64
C HIS A 237 8.74 1.31 9.45
N ASN A 238 7.65 0.56 9.27
CA ASN A 238 7.63 -0.90 9.25
C ASN A 238 6.89 -1.50 8.05
N HIS A 239 6.32 -0.68 7.15
CA HIS A 239 5.56 -1.14 5.98
C HIS A 239 5.46 -0.06 4.88
N ASP A 240 6.56 0.62 4.60
CA ASP A 240 6.57 1.60 3.52
C ASP A 240 6.87 0.90 2.19
N THR A 241 6.27 1.44 1.14
CA THR A 241 6.25 0.88 -0.21
C THR A 241 6.46 2.05 -1.13
N ILE A 242 7.42 1.94 -2.07
CA ILE A 242 7.43 2.86 -3.20
C ILE A 242 6.43 2.34 -4.24
N SER A 243 5.41 3.14 -4.51
CA SER A 243 4.55 3.01 -5.68
C SER A 243 4.74 4.26 -6.50
N MET A 244 4.90 4.11 -7.82
CA MET A 244 5.21 5.20 -8.74
C MET A 244 4.31 5.12 -9.96
N ALA A 245 3.87 6.28 -10.43
CA ALA A 245 3.20 6.45 -11.70
C ALA A 245 3.97 7.45 -12.56
N VAL A 246 4.10 7.14 -13.84
CA VAL A 246 4.68 8.01 -14.85
C VAL A 246 3.69 8.16 -15.99
N ILE A 247 3.44 9.40 -16.39
CA ILE A 247 2.82 9.72 -17.68
C ILE A 247 3.89 10.43 -18.51
N ASP A 248 4.32 9.82 -19.60
CA ASP A 248 5.40 10.36 -20.44
C ASP A 248 4.91 11.50 -21.36
N LYS A 249 5.83 12.06 -22.16
CA LYS A 249 5.53 13.16 -23.11
C LYS A 249 4.50 12.79 -24.18
N MET A 250 4.35 11.51 -24.50
CA MET A 250 3.35 11.00 -25.45
C MET A 250 2.02 10.70 -24.76
N GLY A 251 1.95 10.86 -23.44
CA GLY A 251 0.82 10.51 -22.63
C GLY A 251 0.77 9.03 -22.25
N HIS A 252 1.78 8.22 -22.54
CA HIS A 252 1.76 6.81 -22.14
C HIS A 252 1.95 6.69 -20.63
N VAL A 253 1.13 5.84 -20.02
CA VAL A 253 1.06 5.61 -18.59
C VAL A 253 1.83 4.33 -18.27
N ALA A 254 2.66 4.39 -17.24
CA ALA A 254 3.20 3.21 -16.60
C ALA A 254 3.15 3.38 -15.09
N VAL A 255 3.03 2.27 -14.39
CA VAL A 255 3.11 2.24 -12.94
C VAL A 255 4.00 1.11 -12.48
N GLY A 256 4.54 1.25 -11.28
CA GLY A 256 5.28 0.17 -10.64
C GLY A 256 5.38 0.35 -9.14
N THR A 257 5.68 -0.76 -8.48
CA THR A 257 5.79 -0.85 -7.04
C THR A 257 6.97 -1.73 -6.66
N SER A 258 7.67 -1.39 -5.59
CA SER A 258 8.68 -2.25 -4.95
C SER A 258 8.60 -2.13 -3.42
N THR A 259 8.73 -3.23 -2.71
CA THR A 259 8.66 -3.29 -1.24
C THR A 259 9.35 -4.52 -0.64
N ASN A 260 9.80 -4.41 0.60
CA ASN A 260 10.22 -5.54 1.44
C ASN A 260 9.04 -6.17 2.21
N GLY A 261 7.85 -5.57 2.12
CA GLY A 261 6.70 -5.96 2.91
C GLY A 261 6.87 -5.66 4.40
N ALA A 262 6.03 -6.30 5.22
CA ALA A 262 5.97 -6.01 6.65
C ALA A 262 7.18 -6.58 7.38
N THR A 263 7.75 -5.79 8.29
CA THR A 263 8.78 -6.27 9.22
C THR A 263 8.22 -7.40 10.09
N PHE A 264 8.96 -8.52 10.20
CA PHE A 264 8.60 -9.76 10.89
C PHE A 264 7.38 -10.49 10.32
N LYS A 265 7.10 -10.28 9.03
CA LYS A 265 6.09 -11.05 8.31
C LYS A 265 6.36 -12.56 8.43
N ILE A 266 5.29 -13.35 8.31
CA ILE A 266 5.41 -14.81 8.22
C ILE A 266 6.18 -15.14 6.92
N PRO A 267 7.15 -16.08 6.93
CA PRO A 267 7.90 -16.48 5.75
C PRO A 267 6.96 -16.88 4.61
N GLY A 268 7.18 -16.31 3.42
CA GLY A 268 6.32 -16.48 2.26
C GLY A 268 5.10 -15.56 2.20
N ARG A 269 4.88 -14.67 3.20
CA ARG A 269 3.86 -13.61 3.11
C ARG A 269 4.18 -12.67 1.96
N VAL A 270 3.18 -12.48 1.11
CA VAL A 270 3.17 -11.52 0.01
C VAL A 270 2.19 -10.40 0.35
N GLY A 271 2.62 -9.15 0.20
CA GLY A 271 1.76 -7.97 0.41
C GLY A 271 0.92 -7.61 -0.81
N ASP A 272 0.40 -6.38 -0.81
CA ASP A 272 -0.27 -5.79 -1.97
C ASP A 272 0.72 -5.39 -3.07
N GLY A 273 1.99 -5.16 -2.72
CA GLY A 273 3.07 -4.73 -3.59
C GLY A 273 3.09 -5.34 -5.00
N PRO A 274 3.03 -6.67 -5.16
CA PRO A 274 3.09 -7.34 -6.46
C PRO A 274 1.69 -7.60 -7.07
N ILE A 275 0.61 -7.05 -6.49
CA ILE A 275 -0.78 -7.33 -6.86
C ILE A 275 -1.34 -6.16 -7.69
N PRO A 276 -1.57 -6.35 -9.01
CA PRO A 276 -2.14 -5.33 -9.87
C PRO A 276 -3.50 -4.86 -9.36
N GLY A 277 -3.73 -3.55 -9.38
CA GLY A 277 -4.97 -2.98 -8.87
C GLY A 277 -4.98 -2.75 -7.37
N SER A 278 -4.10 -3.41 -6.61
CA SER A 278 -3.92 -3.10 -5.20
C SER A 278 -2.88 -2.01 -5.00
N SER A 279 -1.61 -2.33 -5.22
CA SER A 279 -0.49 -1.41 -4.97
C SER A 279 -0.37 -0.32 -6.03
N ALA A 280 -0.60 -0.66 -7.29
CA ALA A 280 -0.60 0.28 -8.40
C ALA A 280 -1.49 -0.21 -9.54
N TYR A 281 -2.00 0.75 -10.31
CA TYR A 281 -2.74 0.48 -11.54
C TYR A 281 -2.64 1.68 -12.48
N GLY A 282 -2.48 1.45 -13.78
CA GLY A 282 -2.38 2.50 -14.78
C GLY A 282 -3.10 2.12 -16.07
N ASP A 283 -3.73 3.10 -16.71
CA ASP A 283 -4.44 2.94 -17.96
C ASP A 283 -4.28 4.21 -18.81
N ASP A 284 -3.83 4.04 -20.06
CA ASP A 284 -3.56 5.13 -21.00
C ASP A 284 -4.78 6.01 -21.30
N GLU A 285 -6.00 5.51 -21.14
CA GLU A 285 -7.23 6.25 -21.41
C GLU A 285 -7.70 7.07 -20.20
N VAL A 286 -7.19 6.77 -19.00
CA VAL A 286 -7.76 7.31 -17.75
C VAL A 286 -6.72 8.00 -16.87
N GLY A 287 -5.62 7.34 -16.56
CA GLY A 287 -4.67 7.79 -15.55
C GLY A 287 -4.06 6.64 -14.75
N ALA A 288 -3.59 6.94 -13.55
CA ALA A 288 -2.89 5.99 -12.69
C ALA A 288 -3.17 6.22 -11.20
N CYS A 289 -2.90 5.18 -10.42
CA CYS A 289 -2.88 5.20 -8.97
C CYS A 289 -1.68 4.42 -8.44
N GLY A 290 -1.14 4.87 -7.30
CA GLY A 290 -0.20 4.11 -6.47
C GLY A 290 -0.60 4.17 -4.99
N ALA A 291 -0.32 3.10 -4.26
CA ALA A 291 -0.77 2.87 -2.89
C ALA A 291 0.37 2.48 -1.94
N THR A 292 0.12 2.64 -0.65
CA THR A 292 0.97 2.21 0.48
C THR A 292 0.11 2.03 1.74
N GLY A 293 0.55 1.27 2.73
CA GLY A 293 -0.25 0.91 3.92
C GLY A 293 -0.48 -0.58 4.04
N ASP A 294 -1.30 -1.01 5.01
CA ASP A 294 -1.51 -2.41 5.37
C ASP A 294 -1.86 -3.29 4.16
N GLY A 295 -0.83 -3.92 3.57
CA GLY A 295 -0.97 -4.65 2.32
C GLY A 295 -1.96 -5.81 2.38
N ASP A 296 -2.15 -6.40 3.57
CA ASP A 296 -3.10 -7.50 3.79
C ASP A 296 -4.56 -7.01 3.77
N ILE A 297 -4.81 -5.75 4.16
CA ILE A 297 -6.12 -5.11 4.04
C ILE A 297 -6.28 -4.50 2.65
N MET A 298 -5.29 -3.77 2.14
CA MET A 298 -5.34 -3.08 0.84
C MET A 298 -5.68 -4.05 -0.30
N MET A 299 -5.06 -5.23 -0.35
CA MET A 299 -5.31 -6.22 -1.41
C MET A 299 -6.72 -6.80 -1.43
N ARG A 300 -7.49 -6.66 -0.33
CA ARG A 300 -8.89 -7.11 -0.28
C ARG A 300 -9.85 -6.19 -1.02
N PHE A 301 -9.43 -4.95 -1.30
CA PHE A 301 -10.27 -3.91 -1.88
C PHE A 301 -9.78 -3.39 -3.22
N LEU A 302 -8.55 -3.73 -3.62
CA LEU A 302 -7.93 -3.28 -4.88
C LEU A 302 -8.09 -1.76 -5.09
N PRO A 303 -7.60 -0.92 -4.15
CA PRO A 303 -7.91 0.50 -4.13
C PRO A 303 -7.46 1.22 -5.39
N CYS A 304 -6.32 0.86 -5.98
CA CYS A 304 -5.87 1.53 -7.19
C CYS A 304 -6.67 1.19 -8.44
N TYR A 305 -7.16 -0.05 -8.58
CA TYR A 305 -8.13 -0.38 -9.60
C TYR A 305 -9.43 0.42 -9.41
N GLN A 306 -9.95 0.48 -8.18
CA GLN A 306 -11.14 1.26 -7.86
C GLN A 306 -10.95 2.75 -8.15
N VAL A 307 -9.79 3.33 -7.83
CA VAL A 307 -9.48 4.74 -8.12
C VAL A 307 -9.50 5.00 -9.63
N VAL A 308 -8.79 4.18 -10.41
CA VAL A 308 -8.73 4.35 -11.87
C VAL A 308 -10.12 4.17 -12.49
N GLU A 309 -10.89 3.17 -12.09
CA GLU A 309 -12.25 2.98 -12.62
C GLU A 309 -13.23 4.07 -12.17
N SER A 310 -13.06 4.63 -10.97
CA SER A 310 -13.86 5.78 -10.54
C SER A 310 -13.55 7.03 -11.37
N MET A 311 -12.28 7.25 -11.71
CA MET A 311 -11.88 8.31 -12.65
C MET A 311 -12.42 8.04 -14.06
N ARG A 312 -12.45 6.78 -14.53
CA ARG A 312 -13.08 6.39 -15.80
C ARG A 312 -14.55 6.78 -15.86
N LEU A 313 -15.26 6.67 -14.73
CA LEU A 313 -16.66 7.06 -14.58
C LEU A 313 -16.86 8.58 -14.38
N GLY A 314 -15.78 9.37 -14.43
CA GLY A 314 -15.83 10.83 -14.42
C GLY A 314 -15.57 11.47 -13.06
N MET A 315 -15.15 10.71 -12.04
CA MET A 315 -14.67 11.32 -10.79
C MET A 315 -13.33 12.03 -11.00
N GLU A 316 -13.12 13.17 -10.33
CA GLU A 316 -11.80 13.79 -10.27
C GLU A 316 -10.88 12.99 -9.32
N PRO A 317 -9.53 13.06 -9.49
CA PRO A 317 -8.57 12.24 -8.75
C PRO A 317 -8.75 12.26 -7.23
N ARG A 318 -9.08 13.43 -6.66
CA ARG A 318 -9.32 13.60 -5.23
C ARG A 318 -10.52 12.78 -4.75
N ASP A 319 -11.64 12.88 -5.44
CA ASP A 319 -12.88 12.20 -5.06
C ASP A 319 -12.74 10.68 -5.23
N ALA A 320 -12.08 10.24 -6.31
CA ALA A 320 -11.77 8.83 -6.54
C ALA A 320 -10.89 8.24 -5.42
N ALA A 321 -9.83 8.95 -5.03
CA ALA A 321 -8.94 8.55 -3.94
C ALA A 321 -9.67 8.47 -2.59
N VAL A 322 -10.47 9.48 -2.26
CA VAL A 322 -11.24 9.54 -1.01
C VAL A 322 -12.29 8.43 -0.95
N ASP A 323 -13.01 8.16 -2.04
CA ASP A 323 -14.01 7.08 -2.08
C ASP A 323 -13.35 5.70 -1.85
N ALA A 324 -12.22 5.43 -2.51
CA ALA A 324 -11.49 4.18 -2.34
C ALA A 324 -11.01 3.95 -0.90
N ILE A 325 -10.37 4.95 -0.28
CA ILE A 325 -9.90 4.86 1.11
C ILE A 325 -11.08 4.74 2.09
N SER A 326 -12.16 5.50 1.87
CA SER A 326 -13.35 5.48 2.72
C SER A 326 -14.07 4.13 2.69
N ARG A 327 -14.07 3.41 1.56
CA ARG A 327 -14.62 2.05 1.45
C ARG A 327 -13.90 1.07 2.36
N ILE A 328 -12.59 1.16 2.44
CA ILE A 328 -11.77 0.32 3.32
C ILE A 328 -12.04 0.69 4.77
N ALA A 329 -12.01 1.99 5.10
CA ALA A 329 -12.25 2.51 6.46
C ALA A 329 -13.60 2.04 7.04
N ARG A 330 -14.66 2.02 6.22
CA ARG A 330 -15.99 1.54 6.65
C ARG A 330 -15.99 0.09 7.10
N LYS A 331 -15.09 -0.74 6.55
CA LYS A 331 -15.01 -2.17 6.88
C LYS A 331 -13.93 -2.48 7.92
N TYR A 332 -12.85 -1.72 7.90
CA TYR A 332 -11.70 -1.84 8.80
C TYR A 332 -11.34 -0.46 9.37
N PRO A 333 -12.05 0.04 10.39
CA PRO A 333 -11.88 1.42 10.90
C PRO A 333 -10.50 1.74 11.47
N ASP A 334 -9.70 0.73 11.81
CA ASP A 334 -8.36 0.89 12.38
C ASP A 334 -7.24 0.67 11.34
N PHE A 335 -7.58 0.43 10.07
CA PHE A 335 -6.55 0.19 9.06
C PHE A 335 -5.71 1.44 8.81
N VAL A 336 -4.49 1.25 8.32
CA VAL A 336 -3.62 2.34 7.90
C VAL A 336 -3.35 2.18 6.41
N GLY A 337 -3.54 3.25 5.64
CA GLY A 337 -3.23 3.22 4.21
C GLY A 337 -3.44 4.54 3.50
N ALA A 338 -2.89 4.63 2.30
CA ALA A 338 -2.95 5.80 1.46
C ALA A 338 -2.86 5.44 -0.02
N VAL A 339 -3.40 6.32 -0.85
CA VAL A 339 -3.25 6.30 -2.30
C VAL A 339 -2.93 7.70 -2.81
N PHE A 340 -2.18 7.79 -3.90
CA PHE A 340 -2.24 8.93 -4.81
C PHE A 340 -2.97 8.52 -6.10
N ALA A 341 -3.57 9.49 -6.76
CA ALA A 341 -4.25 9.36 -8.04
C ALA A 341 -3.76 10.45 -8.99
N ILE A 342 -3.64 10.14 -10.27
CA ILE A 342 -3.35 11.11 -11.33
C ILE A 342 -4.17 10.78 -12.59
N ASN A 343 -4.77 11.78 -13.23
CA ASN A 343 -5.55 11.58 -14.46
C ASN A 343 -4.79 12.05 -15.72
N LYS A 344 -5.39 11.81 -16.90
CA LYS A 344 -4.86 12.25 -18.21
C LYS A 344 -4.84 13.76 -18.45
N LYS A 345 -5.32 14.58 -17.52
CA LYS A 345 -5.16 16.03 -17.54
C LYS A 345 -3.94 16.48 -16.72
N GLY A 346 -3.25 15.56 -16.04
CA GLY A 346 -2.15 15.85 -15.12
C GLY A 346 -2.62 16.30 -13.73
N VAL A 347 -3.93 16.28 -13.46
CA VAL A 347 -4.47 16.55 -12.12
C VAL A 347 -4.13 15.37 -11.24
N HIS A 348 -3.59 15.65 -10.06
CA HIS A 348 -3.21 14.63 -9.08
C HIS A 348 -3.74 14.98 -7.68
N ALA A 349 -4.01 13.96 -6.88
CA ALA A 349 -4.42 14.11 -5.49
C ALA A 349 -4.01 12.87 -4.69
N GLY A 350 -4.14 12.94 -3.37
CA GLY A 350 -4.02 11.76 -2.51
C GLY A 350 -5.09 11.71 -1.44
N ALA A 351 -5.30 10.53 -0.89
CA ALA A 351 -6.15 10.28 0.27
C ALA A 351 -5.45 9.28 1.18
N CYS A 352 -5.67 9.40 2.49
CA CYS A 352 -5.08 8.50 3.46
C CYS A 352 -6.01 8.29 4.65
N HIS A 353 -5.73 7.24 5.43
CA HIS A 353 -6.42 6.91 6.66
C HIS A 353 -5.41 6.35 7.67
N GLY A 354 -5.60 6.67 8.95
CA GLY A 354 -4.75 6.18 10.05
C GLY A 354 -3.37 6.85 10.18
N TRP A 355 -2.96 7.68 9.21
CA TRP A 355 -1.68 8.43 9.25
C TRP A 355 -1.70 9.69 8.38
N THR A 356 -0.71 10.56 8.56
CA THR A 356 -0.39 11.62 7.58
C THR A 356 0.44 11.02 6.45
N PHE A 357 -0.08 11.11 5.23
CA PHE A 357 0.59 10.63 4.03
C PHE A 357 1.31 11.78 3.33
N GLN A 358 2.42 11.46 2.66
CA GLN A 358 3.09 12.37 1.76
C GLN A 358 3.34 11.68 0.44
N TYR A 359 3.26 12.40 -0.67
CA TYR A 359 3.67 11.91 -1.98
C TYR A 359 4.55 12.94 -2.67
N SER A 360 5.46 12.46 -3.52
CA SER A 360 6.37 13.29 -4.29
C SER A 360 5.85 13.41 -5.72
N VAL A 361 5.92 14.60 -6.30
CA VAL A 361 5.48 14.87 -7.67
C VAL A 361 6.46 15.76 -8.42
N ARG A 362 6.62 15.51 -9.71
CA ARG A 362 7.32 16.40 -10.63
C ARG A 362 6.61 16.44 -11.98
N ASN A 363 6.38 17.64 -12.49
CA ASN A 363 5.86 17.86 -13.84
C ASN A 363 6.65 18.96 -14.57
N SER A 364 6.34 19.20 -15.84
CA SER A 364 7.08 20.13 -16.72
C SER A 364 7.10 21.58 -16.24
N SER A 365 6.14 21.98 -15.39
CA SER A 365 6.03 23.34 -14.86
C SER A 365 6.87 23.57 -13.59
N MET A 366 7.33 22.49 -12.96
CA MET A 366 8.07 22.53 -11.69
C MET A 366 9.58 22.59 -11.92
N GLN A 367 10.30 23.35 -11.10
CA GLN A 367 11.77 23.41 -11.16
C GLN A 367 12.41 22.09 -10.69
N ASP A 368 11.85 21.48 -9.65
CA ASP A 368 12.30 20.23 -9.04
C ASP A 368 11.11 19.48 -8.42
N VAL A 369 11.37 18.33 -7.79
CA VAL A 369 10.37 17.52 -7.09
C VAL A 369 9.74 18.28 -5.91
N GLU A 370 8.42 18.33 -5.91
CA GLU A 370 7.61 18.84 -4.80
C GLU A 370 7.07 17.69 -3.95
N VAL A 371 6.84 17.95 -2.66
CA VAL A 371 6.26 16.98 -1.72
C VAL A 371 4.92 17.52 -1.24
N ILE A 372 3.86 16.77 -1.51
CA ILE A 372 2.51 17.11 -1.10
C ILE A 372 2.17 16.33 0.18
N THR A 373 1.54 16.99 1.14
CA THR A 373 1.11 16.38 2.41
C THR A 373 -0.40 16.22 2.42
N VAL A 374 -0.86 15.02 2.74
CA VAL A 374 -2.27 14.63 2.83
C VAL A 374 -2.56 14.24 4.27
N THR A 375 -3.57 14.87 4.86
CA THR A 375 -4.03 14.55 6.22
C THR A 375 -5.20 13.58 6.18
N PRO A 376 -5.30 12.65 7.16
CA PRO A 376 -6.34 11.62 7.19
C PRO A 376 -7.74 12.17 7.44
#